data_AF-A0A0E0PDN5-F1
#
_entry.id   AF-A0A0E0PDN5-F1
#
_cell.length_a   1.000
_cell.length_b   1.000
_cell.length_c   1.000
_cell.angle_alpha   90.00
_cell.angle_beta   90.00
_cell.angle_gamma   90.00
#
_symmetry.space_group_name_H-M   'P 1'
#
loop_
_entity.id
_entity.type
_entity.pdbx_description
1 polymer ?
#
loop_
_entity_poly.entity_id
_entity_poly.type
_entity_poly.pdbx_seq_one_letter_code
_entity_poly.pdbx_strand_id
1 'polypeptide(L)'
;MATASWPPTPRSPRPQAPSVERAKGPSGLDKVVLREARGFSAEVHLYGGQVTSWKNDRGDELLFVSSKATFKPPKAIRGGIPICFPQFGTHGILEKHGFARNRFWAIDDNPPPFPTSTAAKAFVDLILKTSEEDLKIWPHSFEFRLRVALGPGGDLALTSRIRNTNTDGRPFSFTFAYHTYFSVSDISEVRIEGLETLDYIDCLRGKERSTEQGDAIVFESEVDKIYLDAPAKIAIIDHEKKRTFVLRKDGLPDAVLWNPWDKRTKNMQDFGDEEYKHMLCVEPAAVEKPITLKPGEEWKGKMDLSAVPSSYCSGQLDPNKRDTEVTNDPNLGKICRGILQKINGASPSPSPPPPVASGGGASLGRRPAGTHLLRQIRRIPPRLQDPTFSFAAELDNRLPKPRRKHPMAGAADPPHNTASFRHRRAPRQVTGARGGATERPPRPASVAVSWRSSTFDFSAHPALASNHELFPVPFHVRTAQVQIVN
;
A
#
# COMPACT_ATOMS: atom_id res chain seq x y z
N MET A 1 58.59 -25.85 18.12
CA MET A 1 57.18 -25.59 17.73
C MET A 1 57.09 -24.14 17.29
N ALA A 2 56.41 -23.83 16.18
CA ALA A 2 56.12 -22.45 15.79
C ALA A 2 54.63 -22.16 16.03
N THR A 3 54.32 -21.13 16.83
CA THR A 3 52.94 -20.76 17.16
C THR A 3 52.32 -19.94 16.03
N ALA A 4 51.40 -20.52 15.27
CA ALA A 4 50.69 -19.80 14.20
C ALA A 4 49.75 -18.75 14.80
N SER A 5 50.13 -17.48 14.69
CA SER A 5 49.26 -16.34 15.04
C SER A 5 48.11 -16.23 14.05
N TRP A 6 46.87 -16.28 14.55
CA TRP A 6 45.69 -16.07 13.71
C TRP A 6 45.65 -14.63 13.18
N PRO A 7 45.13 -14.39 11.96
CA PRO A 7 44.94 -13.04 11.45
C PRO A 7 43.92 -12.28 12.31
N PRO A 8 44.08 -10.95 12.48
CA PRO A 8 43.13 -10.15 13.25
C PRO A 8 41.75 -10.19 12.60
N THR A 9 40.71 -10.41 13.41
CA THR A 9 39.32 -10.35 12.95
C THR A 9 39.02 -8.98 12.31
N PRO A 10 38.26 -8.93 11.20
CA PRO A 10 37.82 -7.67 10.61
C PRO A 10 37.13 -6.82 11.67
N ARG A 11 37.60 -5.58 11.86
CA ARG A 11 36.97 -4.64 12.79
C ARG A 11 35.58 -4.31 12.24
N SER A 12 34.55 -4.63 13.02
CA SER A 12 33.19 -4.19 12.72
C SER A 12 33.16 -2.65 12.55
N PRO A 13 32.35 -2.12 11.63
CA PRO A 13 32.22 -0.68 11.44
C PRO A 13 31.88 0.00 12.77
N ARG A 14 32.52 1.13 13.08
CA ARG A 14 32.12 1.93 14.24
C ARG A 14 30.69 2.41 14.01
N PRO A 15 29.77 2.26 14.99
CA PRO A 15 28.43 2.83 14.88
C PRO A 15 28.51 4.32 14.58
N GLN A 16 27.80 4.76 13.55
CA GLN A 16 27.68 6.17 13.21
C GLN A 16 26.50 6.78 13.98
N ALA A 17 26.42 8.10 14.08
CA ALA A 17 25.18 8.74 14.52
C ALA A 17 24.11 8.58 13.41
N PRO A 18 22.82 8.44 13.75
CA PRO A 18 21.76 8.49 12.76
C PRO A 18 21.79 9.83 12.01
N SER A 19 21.63 9.81 10.69
CA SER A 19 21.71 11.00 9.83
C SER A 19 20.53 11.13 8.87
N VAL A 20 20.29 12.37 8.45
CA VAL A 20 19.26 12.77 7.48
C VAL A 20 19.93 13.73 6.49
N GLU A 21 20.24 13.24 5.30
CA GLU A 21 21.08 13.92 4.30
C GLU A 21 20.24 14.35 3.09
N ARG A 22 20.14 15.65 2.79
CA ARG A 22 19.56 16.14 1.52
C ARG A 22 20.58 15.90 0.39
N ALA A 23 20.19 15.20 -0.66
CA ALA A 23 21.06 14.80 -1.77
C ALA A 23 20.32 14.83 -3.12
N LYS A 24 21.05 14.61 -4.23
CA LYS A 24 20.45 14.40 -5.55
C LYS A 24 20.65 12.96 -6.03
N GLY A 25 19.64 12.40 -6.68
CA GLY A 25 19.74 11.14 -7.42
C GLY A 25 20.51 11.32 -8.74
N PRO A 26 20.88 10.23 -9.44
CA PRO A 26 21.66 10.29 -10.68
C PRO A 26 21.03 11.12 -11.82
N SER A 27 19.70 11.28 -11.82
CA SER A 27 18.96 12.14 -12.76
C SER A 27 18.83 13.61 -12.33
N GLY A 28 19.44 14.00 -11.21
CA GLY A 28 19.36 15.36 -10.64
C GLY A 28 18.14 15.64 -9.75
N LEU A 29 17.20 14.70 -9.64
CA LEU A 29 16.05 14.80 -8.72
C LEU A 29 16.51 14.83 -7.26
N ASP A 30 15.89 15.69 -6.46
CA ASP A 30 16.18 15.79 -5.03
C ASP A 30 15.60 14.61 -4.24
N LYS A 31 16.39 14.12 -3.29
CA LYS A 31 16.07 13.05 -2.36
C LYS A 31 16.61 13.35 -0.96
N VAL A 32 16.05 12.67 0.03
CA VAL A 32 16.59 12.59 1.39
C VAL A 32 17.09 11.17 1.62
N VAL A 33 18.30 11.04 2.13
CA VAL A 33 18.88 9.76 2.56
C VAL A 33 18.80 9.69 4.08
N LEU A 34 18.12 8.67 4.58
CA LEU A 34 18.04 8.32 6.00
C LEU A 34 19.12 7.28 6.29
N ARG A 35 19.88 7.43 7.39
CA ARG A 35 20.84 6.44 7.86
C ARG A 35 20.67 6.21 9.35
N GLU A 36 20.71 4.94 9.76
CA GLU A 36 20.68 4.55 11.18
C GLU A 36 22.00 3.93 11.62
N ALA A 37 22.25 3.93 12.94
CA ALA A 37 23.58 3.78 13.53
C ALA A 37 24.31 2.47 13.19
N ARG A 38 23.56 1.44 12.75
CA ARG A 38 24.05 0.09 12.40
C ARG A 38 24.23 -0.15 10.90
N GLY A 39 24.13 0.89 10.05
CA GLY A 39 24.33 0.79 8.59
C GLY A 39 23.05 0.66 7.76
N PHE A 40 21.91 0.41 8.42
CA PHE A 40 20.59 0.53 7.81
C PHE A 40 20.43 1.90 7.14
N SER A 41 19.81 1.94 5.96
CA SER A 41 19.54 3.20 5.25
C SER A 41 18.28 3.13 4.40
N ALA A 42 17.72 4.28 4.05
CA ALA A 42 16.63 4.41 3.10
C ALA A 42 16.78 5.68 2.26
N GLU A 43 16.24 5.68 1.04
CA GLU A 43 16.22 6.86 0.17
C GLU A 43 14.79 7.26 -0.19
N VAL A 44 14.46 8.54 0.00
CA VAL A 44 13.14 9.12 -0.25
C VAL A 44 13.25 10.25 -1.26
N HIS A 45 12.74 10.07 -2.47
CA HIS A 45 12.70 11.12 -3.48
C HIS A 45 11.59 12.13 -3.18
N LEU A 46 11.91 13.43 -3.30
CA LEU A 46 10.91 14.49 -3.19
C LEU A 46 9.91 14.46 -4.36
N TYR A 47 10.33 13.91 -5.51
CA TYR A 47 9.40 13.53 -6.56
C TYR A 47 8.60 12.29 -6.14
N GLY A 48 7.28 12.43 -6.11
CA GLY A 48 6.32 11.41 -5.70
C GLY A 48 6.21 11.15 -4.20
N GLY A 49 7.04 11.79 -3.37
CA GLY A 49 7.17 11.48 -1.94
C GLY A 49 7.67 10.04 -1.71
N GLN A 50 8.39 9.51 -2.69
CA GLN A 50 8.50 8.08 -2.95
C GLN A 50 9.78 7.51 -2.35
N VAL A 51 9.65 6.51 -1.48
CA VAL A 51 10.80 5.70 -1.04
C VAL A 51 11.27 4.87 -2.22
N THR A 52 12.57 4.86 -2.52
CA THR A 52 13.16 4.16 -3.68
C THR A 52 14.33 3.24 -3.30
N SER A 53 14.68 3.15 -2.03
CA SER A 53 15.66 2.19 -1.51
C SER A 53 15.44 2.03 0.00
N TRP A 54 15.62 0.82 0.51
CA TRP A 54 15.64 0.49 1.93
C TRP A 54 16.60 -0.68 2.11
N LYS A 55 17.66 -0.49 2.90
CA LYS A 55 18.78 -1.42 3.00
C LYS A 55 18.99 -1.90 4.42
N ASN A 56 19.34 -3.18 4.57
CA ASN A 56 19.76 -3.72 5.85
C ASN A 56 21.18 -3.25 6.24
N ASP A 57 21.63 -3.66 7.42
CA ASP A 57 22.98 -3.43 7.96
C ASP A 57 24.13 -4.02 7.12
N ARG A 58 23.83 -4.96 6.21
CA ARG A 58 24.78 -5.52 5.24
C ARG A 58 24.81 -4.76 3.91
N GLY A 59 23.87 -3.83 3.70
CA GLY A 59 23.69 -3.13 2.42
C GLY A 59 22.84 -3.88 1.39
N ASP A 60 22.24 -5.01 1.75
CA ASP A 60 21.29 -5.72 0.87
C ASP A 60 20.05 -4.85 0.67
N GLU A 61 19.59 -4.73 -0.58
CA GLU A 61 18.36 -4.00 -0.92
C GLU A 61 17.10 -4.82 -0.58
N LEU A 62 16.11 -4.14 -0.01
CA LEU A 62 14.86 -4.72 0.46
C LEU A 62 13.67 -4.29 -0.41
N LEU A 63 13.76 -3.17 -1.12
CA LEU A 63 12.75 -2.70 -2.07
C LEU A 63 13.21 -2.90 -3.51
N PHE A 64 12.35 -3.45 -4.36
CA PHE A 64 12.64 -3.55 -5.79
C PHE A 64 12.45 -2.19 -6.48
N VAL A 65 13.44 -1.79 -7.28
CA VAL A 65 13.32 -0.73 -8.30
C VAL A 65 13.84 -1.28 -9.62
N SER A 66 13.11 -1.02 -10.71
CA SER A 66 13.49 -1.52 -12.03
C SER A 66 14.78 -0.87 -12.54
N SER A 67 15.63 -1.66 -13.19
CA SER A 67 16.77 -1.15 -13.97
C SER A 67 16.37 -0.22 -15.11
N LYS A 68 15.12 -0.32 -15.61
CA LYS A 68 14.52 0.59 -16.62
C LYS A 68 13.73 1.76 -15.99
N ALA A 69 13.71 1.91 -14.67
CA ALA A 69 12.93 2.93 -13.99
C ALA A 69 13.34 4.35 -14.43
N THR A 70 12.39 5.12 -14.96
CA THR A 70 12.63 6.50 -15.42
C THR A 70 12.50 7.48 -14.25
N PHE A 71 13.63 7.90 -13.67
CA PHE A 71 13.69 8.97 -12.65
C PHE A 71 13.53 10.37 -13.26
N LYS A 72 12.43 10.62 -13.99
CA LYS A 72 12.16 11.90 -14.67
C LYS A 72 10.65 12.21 -14.77
N PRO A 73 10.18 13.36 -14.27
CA PRO A 73 8.81 13.82 -14.45
C PRO A 73 8.41 13.94 -15.94
N PRO A 74 7.11 13.79 -16.28
CA PRO A 74 5.98 13.54 -15.39
C PRO A 74 5.74 12.05 -15.08
N LYS A 75 6.62 11.12 -15.49
CA LYS A 75 6.45 9.69 -15.24
C LYS A 75 6.81 9.34 -13.81
N ALA A 76 5.94 8.57 -13.13
CA ALA A 76 6.22 8.01 -11.81
C ALA A 76 7.40 7.02 -11.85
N ILE A 77 8.15 6.92 -10.75
CA ILE A 77 9.31 6.03 -10.64
C ILE A 77 8.84 4.57 -10.49
N ARG A 78 9.44 3.64 -11.24
CA ARG A 78 9.06 2.22 -11.22
C ARG A 78 9.74 1.44 -10.09
N GLY A 79 9.03 1.32 -8.97
CA GLY A 79 9.44 0.51 -7.82
C GLY A 79 9.49 1.29 -6.52
N GLY A 80 10.04 0.69 -5.47
CA GLY A 80 10.05 1.27 -4.13
C GLY A 80 8.64 1.33 -3.55
N ILE A 81 8.22 2.50 -3.06
CA ILE A 81 6.89 2.73 -2.49
C ILE A 81 6.22 3.96 -3.14
N PRO A 82 5.67 3.84 -4.36
CA PRO A 82 4.82 4.87 -4.94
C PRO A 82 3.54 5.07 -4.12
N ILE A 83 3.11 6.33 -3.99
CA ILE A 83 1.88 6.70 -3.28
C ILE A 83 0.70 6.79 -4.24
N CYS A 84 -0.29 5.90 -4.08
CA CYS A 84 -1.56 5.98 -4.82
C CYS A 84 -2.53 6.90 -4.08
N PHE A 85 -2.72 8.13 -4.58
CA PHE A 85 -3.70 9.09 -4.06
C PHE A 85 -4.06 10.12 -5.15
N PRO A 86 -5.34 10.56 -5.25
CA PRO A 86 -6.51 10.20 -4.44
C PRO A 86 -7.32 9.01 -4.99
N GLN A 87 -6.71 8.24 -5.89
CA GLN A 87 -7.34 7.11 -6.56
C GLN A 87 -6.39 5.91 -6.56
N PHE A 88 -6.86 4.72 -6.23
CA PHE A 88 -6.18 3.47 -6.54
C PHE A 88 -6.61 2.94 -7.92
N GLY A 89 -5.67 2.47 -8.74
CA GLY A 89 -5.97 1.92 -10.06
C GLY A 89 -6.81 2.87 -10.92
N THR A 90 -7.82 2.32 -11.61
CA THR A 90 -8.81 3.05 -12.43
C THR A 90 -10.20 3.09 -11.76
N HIS A 91 -10.26 3.26 -10.44
CA HIS A 91 -11.53 3.31 -9.68
C HIS A 91 -12.27 4.66 -9.76
N GLY A 92 -11.86 5.56 -10.64
CA GLY A 92 -12.45 6.88 -10.85
C GLY A 92 -11.94 7.54 -12.12
N ILE A 93 -12.20 8.83 -12.27
CA ILE A 93 -11.93 9.61 -13.51
C ILE A 93 -10.47 10.03 -13.70
N LEU A 94 -9.60 9.83 -12.70
CA LEU A 94 -8.19 10.25 -12.78
C LEU A 94 -7.33 9.20 -13.48
N GLU A 95 -6.12 9.59 -13.86
CA GLU A 95 -5.08 8.66 -14.33
C GLU A 95 -4.84 7.51 -13.34
N LYS A 96 -4.32 6.37 -13.84
CA LYS A 96 -4.14 5.17 -13.01
C LYS A 96 -3.30 5.48 -11.76
N HIS A 97 -3.84 5.16 -10.59
CA HIS A 97 -3.26 5.43 -9.26
C HIS A 97 -3.18 6.92 -8.84
N GLY A 98 -3.97 7.80 -9.47
CA GLY A 98 -4.01 9.22 -9.12
C GLY A 98 -2.70 9.95 -9.46
N PHE A 99 -2.43 11.06 -8.74
CA PHE A 99 -1.36 12.00 -9.10
C PHE A 99 -0.29 12.21 -8.02
N ALA A 100 -0.46 11.74 -6.78
CA ALA A 100 0.48 12.05 -5.68
C ALA A 100 1.94 11.60 -5.97
N ARG A 101 2.11 10.40 -6.54
CA ARG A 101 3.38 9.86 -7.05
C ARG A 101 3.96 10.60 -8.28
N ASN A 102 3.22 11.55 -8.86
CA ASN A 102 3.61 12.32 -10.05
C ASN A 102 3.86 13.81 -9.74
N ARG A 103 3.76 14.24 -8.47
CA ARG A 103 4.01 15.61 -8.00
C ARG A 103 5.35 15.73 -7.26
N PHE A 104 5.87 16.95 -7.15
CA PHE A 104 6.94 17.25 -6.20
C PHE A 104 6.34 17.56 -4.82
N TRP A 105 6.92 16.96 -3.79
CA TRP A 105 6.61 17.19 -2.39
C TRP A 105 7.62 18.15 -1.78
N ALA A 106 7.18 19.03 -0.89
CA ALA A 106 8.08 19.81 -0.05
C ALA A 106 8.49 19.00 1.18
N ILE A 107 9.60 19.37 1.82
CA ILE A 107 9.90 18.94 3.19
C ILE A 107 9.07 19.82 4.13
N ASP A 108 8.36 19.21 5.08
CA ASP A 108 7.63 19.93 6.14
C ASP A 108 8.58 20.09 7.33
N ASP A 109 9.37 21.17 7.33
CA ASP A 109 10.36 21.46 8.38
C ASP A 109 9.71 21.83 9.75
N ASN A 110 8.37 21.94 9.83
CA ASN A 110 7.62 22.17 11.09
C ASN A 110 6.26 21.42 11.11
N PRO A 111 6.28 20.07 11.15
CA PRO A 111 5.07 19.25 11.04
C PRO A 111 4.27 19.25 12.36
N PRO A 112 2.92 19.24 12.32
CA PRO A 112 2.11 19.12 13.53
C PRO A 112 2.45 17.82 14.30
N PRO A 113 2.77 17.88 15.60
CA PRO A 113 3.39 16.75 16.31
C PRO A 113 2.50 15.51 16.33
N PHE A 114 3.15 14.35 16.24
CA PHE A 114 2.48 13.06 16.43
C PHE A 114 2.15 12.85 17.92
N PRO A 115 0.99 12.26 18.27
CA PRO A 115 0.58 12.03 19.66
C PRO A 115 1.39 10.92 20.37
N THR A 116 2.38 10.35 19.70
CA THR A 116 3.34 9.38 20.26
C THR A 116 4.72 9.74 19.76
N SER A 117 5.70 9.81 20.68
CA SER A 117 7.10 10.09 20.31
C SER A 117 7.66 8.94 19.48
N THR A 118 8.26 9.25 18.32
CA THR A 118 8.97 8.27 17.49
C THR A 118 10.39 8.11 17.99
N ALA A 119 10.78 6.89 18.39
CA ALA A 119 12.15 6.59 18.83
C ALA A 119 13.19 6.68 17.69
N ALA A 120 12.75 6.55 16.43
CA ALA A 120 13.55 6.76 15.23
C ALA A 120 14.11 8.19 15.17
N LYS A 121 15.42 8.33 14.95
CA LYS A 121 16.09 9.63 14.79
C LYS A 121 16.34 9.99 13.33
N ALA A 122 16.45 8.99 12.45
CA ALA A 122 16.50 9.19 11.01
C ALA A 122 15.07 9.20 10.43
N PHE A 123 14.48 10.39 10.28
CA PHE A 123 13.18 10.56 9.62
C PHE A 123 13.14 11.82 8.76
N VAL A 124 12.16 11.85 7.85
CA VAL A 124 11.78 13.05 7.08
C VAL A 124 10.26 13.18 7.08
N ASP A 125 9.77 14.40 7.28
CA ASP A 125 8.39 14.77 7.04
C ASP A 125 8.28 15.49 5.70
N LEU A 126 7.37 15.03 4.86
CA LEU A 126 7.06 15.60 3.56
C LEU A 126 5.62 16.10 3.52
N ILE A 127 5.35 17.11 2.69
CA ILE A 127 4.01 17.64 2.46
C ILE A 127 3.72 17.90 0.98
N LEU A 128 2.57 17.40 0.54
CA LEU A 128 1.91 17.75 -0.70
C LEU A 128 0.67 18.58 -0.36
N LYS A 129 0.58 19.77 -0.94
CA LYS A 129 -0.63 20.61 -0.91
C LYS A 129 -1.22 20.69 -2.31
N THR A 130 -2.51 20.93 -2.41
CA THR A 130 -3.21 21.11 -3.68
C THR A 130 -2.61 22.27 -4.50
N SER A 131 -2.32 22.02 -5.77
CA SER A 131 -1.95 23.05 -6.74
C SER A 131 -3.13 23.47 -7.62
N GLU A 132 -2.98 24.58 -8.35
CA GLU A 132 -3.94 24.96 -9.41
C GLU A 132 -4.05 23.92 -10.54
N GLU A 133 -3.09 23.03 -10.70
CA GLU A 133 -3.17 21.93 -11.68
C GLU A 133 -4.03 20.78 -11.15
N ASP A 134 -3.95 20.49 -9.85
CA ASP A 134 -4.76 19.46 -9.20
C ASP A 134 -6.24 19.85 -9.20
N LEU A 135 -6.55 21.12 -8.88
CA LEU A 135 -7.93 21.63 -8.88
C LEU A 135 -8.64 21.52 -10.25
N LYS A 136 -7.89 21.43 -11.36
CA LYS A 136 -8.45 21.26 -12.72
C LYS A 136 -8.92 19.84 -13.01
N ILE A 137 -8.37 18.84 -12.30
CA ILE A 137 -8.68 17.41 -12.48
C ILE A 137 -9.42 16.79 -11.28
N TRP A 138 -9.22 17.34 -10.08
CA TRP A 138 -9.82 16.92 -8.82
C TRP A 138 -10.08 18.17 -7.95
N PRO A 139 -11.29 18.77 -8.01
CA PRO A 139 -11.58 20.10 -7.48
C PRO A 139 -11.77 20.12 -5.94
N HIS A 140 -10.76 19.64 -5.22
CA HIS A 140 -10.75 19.49 -3.77
C HIS A 140 -9.42 19.95 -3.17
N SER A 141 -9.50 20.83 -2.17
CA SER A 141 -8.37 21.31 -1.38
C SER A 141 -8.03 20.34 -0.26
N PHE A 142 -6.75 19.95 -0.19
CA PHE A 142 -6.21 19.00 0.77
C PHE A 142 -4.82 19.43 1.26
N GLU A 143 -4.45 18.97 2.45
CA GLU A 143 -3.05 18.82 2.86
C GLU A 143 -2.76 17.34 3.09
N PHE A 144 -1.75 16.79 2.42
CA PHE A 144 -1.27 15.44 2.62
C PHE A 144 0.16 15.51 3.17
N ARG A 145 0.34 15.16 4.44
CA ARG A 145 1.64 14.96 5.09
C ARG A 145 2.02 13.48 5.09
N LEU A 146 3.30 13.20 4.86
CA LEU A 146 3.89 11.87 4.90
C LEU A 146 5.17 11.92 5.75
N ARG A 147 5.18 11.22 6.90
CA ARG A 147 6.43 10.90 7.59
C ARG A 147 7.00 9.60 7.05
N VAL A 148 8.27 9.60 6.66
CA VAL A 148 9.07 8.39 6.45
C VAL A 148 10.13 8.34 7.55
N ALA A 149 10.16 7.26 8.33
CA ALA A 149 11.09 7.08 9.43
C ALA A 149 11.79 5.71 9.33
N LEU A 150 13.10 5.72 9.54
CA LEU A 150 13.94 4.52 9.67
C LEU A 150 14.26 4.33 11.16
N GLY A 151 13.77 3.24 11.74
CA GLY A 151 14.01 2.91 13.13
C GLY A 151 15.39 2.28 13.35
N PRO A 152 15.92 2.34 14.59
CA PRO A 152 17.22 1.76 14.93
C PRO A 152 17.25 0.23 14.78
N GLY A 153 16.07 -0.42 14.69
CA GLY A 153 15.91 -1.83 14.36
C GLY A 153 16.24 -2.17 12.90
N GLY A 154 16.23 -1.17 12.01
CA GLY A 154 16.21 -1.35 10.55
C GLY A 154 14.79 -1.33 9.96
N ASP A 155 13.79 -1.20 10.82
CA ASP A 155 12.38 -1.04 10.50
C ASP A 155 12.09 0.26 9.74
N LEU A 156 11.22 0.21 8.74
CA LEU A 156 10.81 1.35 7.91
C LEU A 156 9.33 1.65 8.12
N ALA A 157 9.03 2.82 8.67
CA ALA A 157 7.68 3.28 8.96
C ALA A 157 7.25 4.43 8.04
N LEU A 158 6.10 4.29 7.37
CA LEU A 158 5.45 5.34 6.59
C LEU A 158 4.13 5.71 7.28
N THR A 159 3.94 6.99 7.61
CA THR A 159 2.67 7.50 8.17
C THR A 159 2.14 8.65 7.34
N SER A 160 1.02 8.39 6.67
CA SER A 160 0.26 9.35 5.87
C SER A 160 -0.81 10.01 6.74
N ARG A 161 -0.97 11.33 6.61
CA ARG A 161 -2.03 12.14 7.22
C ARG A 161 -2.62 13.03 6.16
N ILE A 162 -3.89 12.80 5.81
CA ILE A 162 -4.60 13.49 4.71
C ILE A 162 -5.73 14.27 5.34
N ARG A 163 -5.71 15.59 5.18
CA ARG A 163 -6.70 16.51 5.74
C ARG A 163 -7.50 17.19 4.64
N ASN A 164 -8.82 17.25 4.78
CA ASN A 164 -9.67 18.07 3.92
C ASN A 164 -9.55 19.55 4.33
N THR A 165 -9.16 20.42 3.40
CA THR A 165 -8.99 21.86 3.60
C THR A 165 -9.90 22.71 2.71
N ASN A 166 -10.97 22.12 2.17
CA ASN A 166 -12.04 22.83 1.47
C ASN A 166 -12.65 23.93 2.36
N THR A 167 -12.64 25.17 1.88
CA THR A 167 -13.27 26.33 2.54
C THR A 167 -14.75 26.50 2.14
N ASP A 168 -15.22 25.77 1.14
CA ASP A 168 -16.58 25.84 0.59
C ASP A 168 -17.60 24.90 1.29
N GLY A 169 -17.17 24.21 2.35
CA GLY A 169 -18.00 23.28 3.10
C GLY A 169 -18.09 21.85 2.54
N ARG A 170 -17.45 21.54 1.40
CA ARG A 170 -17.63 20.24 0.72
C ARG A 170 -16.78 19.11 1.32
N PRO A 171 -17.34 17.92 1.58
CA PRO A 171 -16.55 16.72 1.80
C PRO A 171 -15.87 16.27 0.50
N PHE A 172 -14.88 15.39 0.60
CA PHE A 172 -14.39 14.60 -0.52
C PHE A 172 -14.16 13.14 -0.14
N SER A 173 -14.15 12.27 -1.14
CA SER A 173 -13.85 10.84 -1.00
C SER A 173 -12.61 10.47 -1.83
N PHE A 174 -11.79 9.56 -1.32
CA PHE A 174 -10.57 9.09 -1.98
C PHE A 174 -10.30 7.60 -1.71
N THR A 175 -9.49 6.99 -2.57
CA THR A 175 -8.89 5.66 -2.32
C THR A 175 -7.37 5.80 -2.23
N PHE A 176 -6.73 4.89 -1.50
CA PHE A 176 -5.33 4.99 -1.09
C PHE A 176 -4.60 3.66 -1.22
N ALA A 177 -3.31 3.69 -1.58
CA ALA A 177 -2.40 2.56 -1.35
C ALA A 177 -0.94 3.00 -1.23
N TYR A 178 -0.18 2.32 -0.36
CA TYR A 178 1.29 2.26 -0.45
C TYR A 178 1.66 1.13 -1.41
N HIS A 179 2.07 1.45 -2.65
CA HIS A 179 2.27 0.46 -3.72
C HIS A 179 3.63 -0.28 -3.57
N THR A 180 3.89 -0.87 -2.40
CA THR A 180 5.23 -1.36 -1.96
C THR A 180 5.75 -2.52 -2.80
N TYR A 181 6.80 -2.28 -3.59
CA TYR A 181 7.56 -3.27 -4.35
C TYR A 181 8.65 -3.87 -3.45
N PHE A 182 8.44 -5.08 -2.93
CA PHE A 182 9.49 -5.83 -2.23
C PHE A 182 10.48 -6.42 -3.24
N SER A 183 11.78 -6.34 -2.95
CA SER A 183 12.78 -7.17 -3.65
C SER A 183 12.74 -8.56 -3.03
N VAL A 184 12.54 -9.60 -3.83
CA VAL A 184 12.52 -11.01 -3.41
C VAL A 184 13.73 -11.78 -3.97
N SER A 185 13.79 -13.10 -3.79
CA SER A 185 14.77 -14.00 -4.39
C SER A 185 14.37 -14.37 -5.81
N ASP A 186 13.60 -15.45 -5.96
CA ASP A 186 12.73 -15.73 -7.09
C ASP A 186 11.28 -15.74 -6.59
N ILE A 187 10.34 -15.33 -7.43
CA ILE A 187 8.91 -15.25 -7.14
C ILE A 187 8.30 -16.64 -6.87
N SER A 188 8.90 -17.72 -7.39
CA SER A 188 8.51 -19.09 -7.05
C SER A 188 8.87 -19.50 -5.61
N GLU A 189 9.89 -18.88 -5.03
CA GLU A 189 10.38 -19.14 -3.66
C GLU A 189 9.72 -18.22 -2.62
N VAL A 190 8.66 -17.51 -3.01
CA VAL A 190 7.91 -16.58 -2.15
C VAL A 190 6.52 -17.12 -1.85
N ARG A 191 6.14 -17.04 -0.58
CA ARG A 191 4.76 -17.25 -0.12
C ARG A 191 4.27 -16.12 0.78
N ILE A 192 2.97 -15.86 0.77
CA ILE A 192 2.31 -14.97 1.73
C ILE A 192 1.64 -15.80 2.82
N GLU A 193 1.82 -15.38 4.07
CA GLU A 193 1.01 -15.81 5.22
C GLU A 193 0.16 -14.62 5.74
N GLY A 194 -1.10 -14.89 6.09
CA GLY A 194 -2.04 -13.92 6.68
C GLY A 194 -3.07 -13.31 5.72
N LEU A 195 -3.35 -13.95 4.58
CA LEU A 195 -4.40 -13.57 3.62
C LEU A 195 -5.27 -14.76 3.17
N GLU A 196 -5.12 -15.91 3.82
CA GLU A 196 -5.87 -17.14 3.62
C GLU A 196 -7.34 -16.94 4.01
N THR A 197 -8.27 -17.66 3.39
CA THR A 197 -9.73 -17.62 3.66
C THR A 197 -10.42 -16.25 3.47
N LEU A 198 -9.70 -15.21 3.08
CA LEU A 198 -10.25 -13.87 2.84
C LEU A 198 -10.93 -13.76 1.48
N ASP A 199 -11.92 -12.88 1.38
CA ASP A 199 -12.44 -12.40 0.10
C ASP A 199 -11.42 -11.49 -0.59
N TYR A 200 -11.30 -11.62 -1.91
CA TYR A 200 -10.55 -10.72 -2.78
C TYR A 200 -11.33 -10.37 -4.07
N ILE A 201 -10.94 -9.27 -4.68
CA ILE A 201 -11.37 -8.83 -6.02
C ILE A 201 -10.24 -9.15 -7.01
N ASP A 202 -10.53 -9.96 -8.03
CA ASP A 202 -9.58 -10.32 -9.09
C ASP A 202 -9.65 -9.30 -10.25
N CYS A 203 -8.64 -8.43 -10.35
CA CYS A 203 -8.59 -7.40 -11.39
C CYS A 203 -8.22 -7.95 -12.78
N LEU A 204 -7.81 -9.22 -12.89
CA LEU A 204 -7.60 -9.92 -14.17
C LEU A 204 -8.93 -10.53 -14.66
N ARG A 205 -9.76 -11.05 -13.74
CA ARG A 205 -11.09 -11.59 -14.00
C ARG A 205 -12.18 -10.53 -13.85
N GLY A 206 -12.01 -9.38 -14.51
CA GLY A 206 -13.07 -8.37 -14.63
C GLY A 206 -13.55 -7.73 -13.32
N LYS A 207 -12.81 -7.87 -12.21
CA LYS A 207 -13.20 -7.52 -10.83
C LYS A 207 -14.27 -8.44 -10.21
N GLU A 208 -14.28 -9.71 -10.60
CA GLU A 208 -15.03 -10.74 -9.87
C GLU A 208 -14.53 -10.86 -8.43
N ARG A 209 -15.45 -11.06 -7.48
CA ARG A 209 -15.16 -11.35 -6.08
C ARG A 209 -15.03 -12.86 -5.89
N SER A 210 -14.00 -13.30 -5.19
CA SER A 210 -13.73 -14.71 -4.86
C SER A 210 -13.13 -14.82 -3.46
N THR A 211 -13.18 -16.00 -2.85
CA THR A 211 -12.61 -16.24 -1.51
C THR A 211 -11.37 -17.13 -1.63
N GLU A 212 -10.28 -16.77 -0.97
CA GLU A 212 -9.03 -17.52 -1.02
C GLU A 212 -9.15 -18.90 -0.34
N GLN A 213 -8.61 -19.96 -0.95
CA GLN A 213 -8.81 -21.34 -0.49
C GLN A 213 -7.50 -22.10 -0.18
N GLY A 214 -6.34 -21.52 -0.47
CA GLY A 214 -5.04 -22.15 -0.17
C GLY A 214 -4.57 -21.90 1.27
N ASP A 215 -3.86 -22.87 1.85
CA ASP A 215 -3.18 -22.76 3.16
C ASP A 215 -2.02 -21.75 3.17
N ALA A 216 -1.56 -21.33 1.99
CA ALA A 216 -0.65 -20.23 1.75
C ALA A 216 -0.84 -19.72 0.31
N ILE A 217 -0.52 -18.46 0.03
CA ILE A 217 -0.56 -17.91 -1.34
C ILE A 217 0.83 -18.03 -1.97
N VAL A 218 0.88 -18.68 -3.14
CA VAL A 218 2.07 -18.87 -4.00
C VAL A 218 1.84 -18.29 -5.40
N PHE A 219 2.90 -18.14 -6.19
CA PHE A 219 2.89 -17.36 -7.43
C PHE A 219 3.33 -18.17 -8.65
N GLU A 220 2.35 -18.73 -9.37
CA GLU A 220 2.57 -19.54 -10.59
C GLU A 220 2.20 -18.77 -11.89
N SER A 221 1.63 -17.57 -11.78
CA SER A 221 1.15 -16.76 -12.90
C SER A 221 0.99 -15.29 -12.51
N GLU A 222 0.47 -14.46 -13.42
CA GLU A 222 0.12 -13.06 -13.14
C GLU A 222 -0.94 -12.96 -12.03
N VAL A 223 -0.76 -12.02 -11.11
CA VAL A 223 -1.75 -11.70 -10.06
C VAL A 223 -1.97 -10.19 -9.97
N ASP A 224 -3.24 -9.80 -9.77
CA ASP A 224 -3.70 -8.42 -9.58
C ASP A 224 -4.94 -8.48 -8.66
N LYS A 225 -4.73 -8.91 -7.40
CA LYS A 225 -5.79 -9.24 -6.43
C LYS A 225 -5.88 -8.18 -5.33
N ILE A 226 -7.09 -7.71 -5.00
CA ILE A 226 -7.34 -6.82 -3.85
C ILE A 226 -8.04 -7.63 -2.75
N TYR A 227 -7.32 -8.02 -1.70
CA TYR A 227 -7.85 -8.70 -0.52
C TYR A 227 -8.55 -7.70 0.41
N LEU A 228 -9.77 -8.04 0.83
CA LEU A 228 -10.72 -7.15 1.47
C LEU A 228 -10.73 -7.32 3.00
N ASP A 229 -10.85 -6.21 3.73
CA ASP A 229 -10.91 -6.20 5.21
C ASP A 229 -9.76 -7.03 5.88
N ALA A 230 -8.61 -7.07 5.21
CA ALA A 230 -7.42 -7.86 5.54
C ALA A 230 -6.81 -7.51 6.91
N PRO A 231 -6.11 -8.45 7.58
CA PRO A 231 -5.57 -8.23 8.92
C PRO A 231 -4.50 -7.12 8.99
N ALA A 232 -4.23 -6.65 10.21
CA ALA A 232 -3.24 -5.62 10.49
C ALA A 232 -1.77 -6.08 10.37
N LYS A 233 -1.52 -7.36 10.08
CA LYS A 233 -0.19 -7.99 9.97
C LYS A 233 -0.21 -8.99 8.81
N ILE A 234 0.75 -8.88 7.90
CA ILE A 234 0.94 -9.79 6.74
C ILE A 234 2.42 -10.18 6.70
N ALA A 235 2.73 -11.44 6.38
CA ALA A 235 4.10 -11.93 6.26
C ALA A 235 4.41 -12.37 4.82
N ILE A 236 5.55 -11.93 4.30
CA ILE A 236 6.06 -12.25 2.96
C ILE A 236 7.34 -13.06 3.17
N ILE A 237 7.29 -14.37 2.90
CA ILE A 237 8.34 -15.32 3.25
C ILE A 237 9.11 -15.67 1.98
N ASP A 238 10.38 -15.30 1.97
CA ASP A 238 11.36 -15.49 0.90
C ASP A 238 12.30 -16.63 1.32
N HIS A 239 12.04 -17.83 0.79
CA HIS A 239 12.67 -19.07 1.25
C HIS A 239 14.17 -19.15 0.91
N GLU A 240 14.56 -18.75 -0.31
CA GLU A 240 15.96 -18.82 -0.75
C GLU A 240 16.86 -17.89 0.09
N LYS A 241 16.44 -16.62 0.29
CA LYS A 241 17.19 -15.66 1.14
C LYS A 241 16.90 -15.85 2.64
N LYS A 242 16.06 -16.83 3.01
CA LYS A 242 15.72 -17.24 4.39
C LYS A 242 15.28 -16.06 5.25
N ARG A 243 14.47 -15.17 4.67
CA ARG A 243 13.99 -13.94 5.30
C ARG A 243 12.47 -13.81 5.16
N THR A 244 11.87 -13.20 6.16
CA THR A 244 10.46 -12.83 6.16
C THR A 244 10.37 -11.31 6.25
N PHE A 245 9.76 -10.67 5.26
CA PHE A 245 9.26 -9.31 5.47
C PHE A 245 7.98 -9.38 6.29
N VAL A 246 7.90 -8.59 7.36
CA VAL A 246 6.70 -8.50 8.18
C VAL A 246 6.12 -7.10 8.01
N LEU A 247 4.98 -7.04 7.34
CA LEU A 247 4.22 -5.83 7.12
C LEU A 247 3.20 -5.67 8.26
N ARG A 248 3.05 -4.46 8.79
CA ARG A 248 1.92 -4.06 9.64
C ARG A 248 1.19 -2.87 9.03
N LYS A 249 -0.15 -2.84 9.13
CA LYS A 249 -0.99 -1.77 8.60
C LYS A 249 -2.04 -1.27 9.60
N ASP A 250 -2.26 0.04 9.61
CA ASP A 250 -3.23 0.76 10.44
C ASP A 250 -3.92 1.85 9.60
N GLY A 251 -5.21 2.08 9.82
CA GLY A 251 -6.06 2.96 9.00
C GLY A 251 -6.33 2.49 7.56
N LEU A 252 -5.86 1.28 7.21
CA LEU A 252 -5.85 0.70 5.86
C LEU A 252 -6.50 -0.70 5.90
N PRO A 253 -7.79 -0.85 5.49
CA PRO A 253 -8.50 -2.12 5.59
C PRO A 253 -8.00 -3.16 4.58
N ASP A 254 -7.66 -2.76 3.36
CA ASP A 254 -7.42 -3.68 2.25
C ASP A 254 -5.92 -4.00 2.07
N ALA A 255 -5.62 -5.04 1.29
CA ALA A 255 -4.26 -5.38 0.88
C ALA A 255 -4.24 -5.86 -0.58
N VAL A 256 -3.41 -5.24 -1.44
CA VAL A 256 -3.26 -5.69 -2.84
C VAL A 256 -2.06 -6.62 -2.96
N LEU A 257 -2.21 -7.74 -3.68
CA LEU A 257 -1.10 -8.54 -4.20
C LEU A 257 -0.97 -8.34 -5.71
N TRP A 258 0.21 -7.94 -6.17
CA TRP A 258 0.47 -7.74 -7.60
C TRP A 258 1.85 -8.26 -8.04
N ASN A 259 1.85 -9.09 -9.09
CA ASN A 259 3.04 -9.44 -9.87
C ASN A 259 2.64 -9.48 -11.37
N PRO A 260 3.36 -8.77 -12.26
CA PRO A 260 2.97 -8.63 -13.67
C PRO A 260 3.20 -9.86 -14.54
N TRP A 261 4.06 -10.80 -14.13
CA TRP A 261 4.46 -11.98 -14.92
C TRP A 261 4.98 -11.69 -16.35
N ASP A 262 5.38 -12.75 -17.05
CA ASP A 262 6.14 -12.68 -18.31
C ASP A 262 5.47 -11.89 -19.45
N LYS A 263 4.13 -11.88 -19.51
CA LYS A 263 3.37 -11.26 -20.62
C LYS A 263 3.16 -9.77 -20.42
N ARG A 264 2.94 -9.31 -19.19
CA ARG A 264 2.65 -7.90 -18.91
C ARG A 264 3.93 -7.08 -18.81
N THR A 265 5.05 -7.65 -18.36
CA THR A 265 6.38 -6.97 -18.35
C THR A 265 6.84 -6.56 -19.74
N LYS A 266 6.68 -7.43 -20.74
CA LYS A 266 7.04 -7.17 -22.15
C LYS A 266 6.32 -5.95 -22.76
N ASN A 267 5.25 -5.48 -22.12
CA ASN A 267 4.48 -4.30 -22.51
C ASN A 267 4.82 -3.04 -21.67
N MET A 268 5.74 -3.13 -20.70
CA MET A 268 6.16 -2.03 -19.83
C MET A 268 7.55 -1.52 -20.22
N GLN A 269 7.60 -0.35 -20.86
CA GLN A 269 8.86 0.30 -21.28
C GLN A 269 9.78 0.66 -20.09
N ASP A 270 9.21 0.86 -18.91
CA ASP A 270 9.87 1.24 -17.66
C ASP A 270 10.18 0.06 -16.74
N PHE A 271 10.08 -1.18 -17.24
CA PHE A 271 10.26 -2.42 -16.47
C PHE A 271 11.09 -3.48 -17.25
N GLY A 272 11.95 -4.23 -16.59
CA GLY A 272 12.76 -5.29 -17.20
C GLY A 272 11.98 -6.58 -17.42
N ASP A 273 12.18 -7.20 -18.58
CA ASP A 273 11.33 -8.29 -19.10
C ASP A 273 11.23 -9.48 -18.12
N GLU A 274 12.36 -9.82 -17.48
CA GLU A 274 12.49 -10.89 -16.47
C GLU A 274 12.40 -10.39 -15.01
N GLU A 275 12.34 -9.07 -14.78
CA GLU A 275 12.41 -8.49 -13.41
C GLU A 275 11.22 -8.86 -12.52
N TYR A 276 10.13 -9.38 -13.09
CA TYR A 276 8.99 -9.88 -12.32
C TYR A 276 9.37 -11.05 -11.38
N LYS A 277 10.44 -11.78 -11.69
CA LYS A 277 10.97 -12.85 -10.83
C LYS A 277 11.56 -12.33 -9.53
N HIS A 278 12.04 -11.09 -9.51
CA HIS A 278 12.79 -10.53 -8.37
C HIS A 278 11.98 -9.49 -7.58
N MET A 279 10.66 -9.40 -7.83
CA MET A 279 9.75 -8.49 -7.15
C MET A 279 8.41 -9.10 -6.78
N LEU A 280 7.79 -8.55 -5.74
CA LEU A 280 6.37 -8.72 -5.44
C LEU A 280 5.82 -7.42 -4.86
N CYS A 281 4.65 -6.97 -5.33
CA CYS A 281 3.92 -5.90 -4.66
C CYS A 281 2.96 -6.46 -3.61
N VAL A 282 3.08 -5.95 -2.39
CA VAL A 282 2.12 -6.19 -1.29
C VAL A 282 1.74 -4.83 -0.71
N GLU A 283 0.53 -4.36 -1.01
CA GLU A 283 0.16 -2.95 -0.91
C GLU A 283 -0.92 -2.70 0.15
N PRO A 284 -0.59 -2.13 1.32
CA PRO A 284 -1.58 -1.70 2.30
C PRO A 284 -2.44 -0.57 1.75
N ALA A 285 -3.76 -0.78 1.73
CA ALA A 285 -4.65 0.02 0.92
C ALA A 285 -6.01 0.30 1.58
N ALA A 286 -6.75 1.22 0.96
CA ALA A 286 -8.16 1.50 1.19
C ALA A 286 -8.80 1.74 -0.19
N VAL A 287 -9.45 0.72 -0.74
CA VAL A 287 -9.90 0.66 -2.14
C VAL A 287 -11.39 0.37 -2.25
N GLU A 288 -11.88 -0.68 -1.59
CA GLU A 288 -13.28 -1.13 -1.70
C GLU A 288 -14.25 -0.12 -1.07
N LYS A 289 -13.82 0.51 0.02
CA LYS A 289 -14.59 1.51 0.76
C LYS A 289 -13.82 2.83 0.76
N PRO A 290 -14.11 3.77 -0.17
CA PRO A 290 -13.42 5.06 -0.25
C PRO A 290 -13.52 5.86 1.05
N ILE A 291 -12.37 6.32 1.54
CA ILE A 291 -12.27 7.16 2.73
C ILE A 291 -12.91 8.51 2.42
N THR A 292 -13.84 8.96 3.25
CA THR A 292 -14.55 10.24 3.07
C THR A 292 -14.27 11.18 4.23
N LEU A 293 -13.86 12.43 3.92
CA LEU A 293 -13.52 13.47 4.89
C LEU A 293 -14.38 14.71 4.69
N LYS A 294 -15.04 15.19 5.74
CA LYS A 294 -15.66 16.52 5.80
C LYS A 294 -14.58 17.60 5.97
N PRO A 295 -14.87 18.88 5.68
CA PRO A 295 -13.92 19.98 5.89
C PRO A 295 -13.30 19.97 7.29
N GLY A 296 -11.97 20.08 7.35
CA GLY A 296 -11.21 20.08 8.59
C GLY A 296 -10.91 18.70 9.19
N GLU A 297 -11.61 17.63 8.78
CA GLU A 297 -11.33 16.25 9.19
C GLU A 297 -10.02 15.73 8.56
N GLU A 298 -9.34 14.83 9.27
CA GLU A 298 -8.06 14.23 8.86
C GLU A 298 -8.15 12.69 8.98
N TRP A 299 -7.73 11.98 7.94
CA TRP A 299 -7.49 10.53 7.98
C TRP A 299 -5.99 10.26 8.17
N LYS A 300 -5.68 9.16 8.87
CA LYS A 300 -4.33 8.64 9.06
C LYS A 300 -4.26 7.20 8.55
N GLY A 301 -3.24 6.90 7.76
CA GLY A 301 -2.87 5.54 7.35
C GLY A 301 -1.40 5.27 7.58
N LYS A 302 -1.07 4.16 8.23
CA LYS A 302 0.30 3.79 8.61
C LYS A 302 0.67 2.40 8.09
N MET A 303 1.90 2.29 7.62
CA MET A 303 2.56 1.04 7.28
C MET A 303 3.88 0.96 8.04
N ASP A 304 4.16 -0.18 8.67
CA ASP A 304 5.47 -0.51 9.23
C ASP A 304 6.00 -1.76 8.53
N LEU A 305 7.26 -1.72 8.10
CA LEU A 305 7.96 -2.83 7.46
C LEU A 305 9.18 -3.23 8.28
N SER A 306 9.39 -4.52 8.49
CA SER A 306 10.66 -5.07 8.95
C SER A 306 11.06 -6.30 8.14
N ALA A 307 12.36 -6.62 8.12
CA ALA A 307 12.89 -7.84 7.51
C ALA A 307 13.59 -8.66 8.61
N VAL A 308 13.13 -9.88 8.85
CA VAL A 308 13.63 -10.78 9.90
C VAL A 308 14.07 -12.13 9.33
N PRO A 309 14.99 -12.88 9.96
CA PRO A 309 15.32 -14.24 9.53
C PRO A 309 14.11 -15.19 9.67
N SER A 310 13.87 -16.04 8.66
CA SER A 310 12.79 -17.04 8.67
C SER A 310 13.05 -18.24 9.60
N SER A 311 14.04 -18.16 10.49
CA SER A 311 14.24 -19.11 11.59
C SER A 311 13.17 -18.99 12.69
N TYR A 312 12.29 -17.98 12.61
CA TYR A 312 11.06 -17.94 13.37
C TYR A 312 10.05 -18.94 12.80
N CYS A 313 9.92 -20.10 13.46
CA CYS A 313 8.89 -21.08 13.16
C CYS A 313 7.48 -20.45 13.18
N SER A 314 6.56 -21.00 12.38
CA SER A 314 5.23 -20.49 12.02
C SER A 314 4.17 -20.41 13.16
N GLY A 315 4.60 -20.18 14.40
CA GLY A 315 3.75 -20.06 15.60
C GLY A 315 3.64 -18.64 16.19
N GLN A 316 4.12 -17.60 15.49
CA GLN A 316 4.09 -16.20 15.97
C GLN A 316 3.33 -15.22 15.06
N LEU A 317 2.42 -15.73 14.24
CA LEU A 317 1.38 -14.92 13.57
C LEU A 317 0.08 -14.81 14.41
N ASP A 318 0.23 -14.64 15.72
CA ASP A 318 -0.85 -14.14 16.59
C ASP A 318 -1.11 -12.66 16.25
N PRO A 319 -2.31 -12.29 15.74
CA PRO A 319 -2.61 -10.92 15.35
C PRO A 319 -2.84 -9.98 16.55
N ASN A 320 -3.02 -10.52 17.77
CA ASN A 320 -3.28 -9.75 18.98
C ASN A 320 -2.01 -9.50 19.81
N LYS A 321 -0.93 -10.24 19.57
CA LYS A 321 0.36 -10.00 20.23
C LYS A 321 1.04 -8.75 19.70
N ARG A 322 1.07 -7.71 20.54
CA ARG A 322 2.11 -6.70 20.49
C ARG A 322 3.42 -7.34 20.94
N ASP A 323 4.48 -7.12 20.18
CA ASP A 323 5.82 -7.57 20.55
C ASP A 323 6.28 -6.80 21.78
N THR A 324 6.22 -7.42 22.97
CA THR A 324 6.71 -6.82 24.21
C THR A 324 8.22 -6.66 24.13
N GLU A 325 8.70 -5.43 24.33
CA GLU A 325 10.10 -5.04 24.26
C GLU A 325 10.99 -5.98 25.09
N VAL A 326 11.86 -6.73 24.41
CA VAL A 326 12.78 -7.67 25.06
C VAL A 326 13.90 -6.87 25.72
N THR A 327 13.67 -6.47 26.97
CA THR A 327 14.68 -5.85 27.82
C THR A 327 15.81 -6.86 28.07
N ASN A 328 17.00 -6.55 27.56
CA ASN A 328 18.19 -7.37 27.73
C ASN A 328 18.73 -7.27 29.18
N ASP A 329 18.09 -7.93 30.14
CA ASP A 329 18.67 -8.14 31.47
C ASP A 329 19.75 -9.23 31.41
N PRO A 330 21.04 -8.91 31.64
CA PRO A 330 22.13 -9.89 31.60
C PRO A 330 22.07 -10.94 32.73
N ASN A 331 21.16 -10.82 33.70
CA ASN A 331 21.01 -11.80 34.79
C ASN A 331 20.13 -13.00 34.46
N LEU A 332 19.27 -12.94 33.43
CA LEU A 332 18.38 -14.06 33.07
C LEU A 332 19.17 -15.34 32.77
N GLY A 333 20.33 -15.20 32.10
CA GLY A 333 21.27 -16.28 31.79
C GLY A 333 22.04 -16.89 32.99
N LYS A 334 21.78 -16.41 34.22
CA LYS A 334 22.23 -17.03 35.48
C LYS A 334 21.11 -17.88 36.09
N ILE A 335 19.87 -17.40 36.06
CA ILE A 335 18.70 -18.08 36.66
C ILE A 335 18.47 -19.45 36.02
N CYS A 336 18.47 -19.53 34.68
CA CYS A 336 18.27 -20.80 33.96
C CYS A 336 19.37 -21.85 34.26
N ARG A 337 20.61 -21.42 34.55
CA ARG A 337 21.70 -22.33 34.94
C ARG A 337 21.53 -22.89 36.34
N GLY A 338 21.02 -22.10 37.29
CA GLY A 338 20.73 -22.56 38.64
C GLY A 338 19.60 -23.60 38.73
N ILE A 339 18.65 -23.56 37.79
CA ILE A 339 17.53 -24.52 37.74
C ILE A 339 17.98 -25.87 37.16
N LEU A 340 18.71 -25.87 36.03
CA LEU A 340 19.22 -27.10 35.40
C LEU A 340 20.14 -27.91 36.33
N GLN A 341 20.91 -27.24 37.20
CA GLN A 341 21.83 -27.90 38.11
C GLN A 341 21.13 -28.62 39.30
N LYS A 342 19.83 -28.39 39.53
CA LYS A 342 19.04 -29.09 40.57
C LYS A 342 18.32 -30.35 40.08
N ILE A 343 18.23 -30.58 38.77
CA ILE A 343 17.43 -31.69 38.20
C ILE A 343 18.27 -32.97 38.05
N ASN A 344 19.56 -32.87 37.74
CA ASN A 344 20.46 -34.02 37.53
C ASN A 344 21.02 -34.62 38.84
N GLY A 345 20.25 -34.59 39.94
CA GLY A 345 20.73 -34.85 41.31
C GLY A 345 20.12 -36.05 42.04
N ALA A 346 19.34 -36.90 41.37
CA ALA A 346 18.60 -38.00 42.02
C ALA A 346 18.84 -39.35 41.33
N SER A 347 19.18 -40.38 42.12
CA SER A 347 19.34 -41.77 41.68
C SER A 347 18.02 -42.57 41.84
N PRO A 348 17.81 -43.66 41.08
CA PRO A 348 16.54 -44.40 41.05
C PRO A 348 16.37 -45.40 42.20
N SER A 349 15.11 -45.78 42.47
CA SER A 349 14.69 -46.86 43.37
C SER A 349 13.71 -47.82 42.65
N PRO A 350 13.45 -49.05 43.17
CA PRO A 350 13.27 -50.23 42.30
C PRO A 350 11.84 -50.57 41.86
N SER A 351 11.76 -51.45 40.87
CA SER A 351 10.56 -52.02 40.25
C SER A 351 9.88 -53.16 41.05
N PRO A 352 8.56 -53.38 40.91
CA PRO A 352 7.82 -54.48 41.54
C PRO A 352 7.96 -55.83 40.79
N PRO A 353 7.63 -56.97 41.45
CA PRO A 353 7.73 -58.32 40.87
C PRO A 353 6.50 -58.76 40.04
N PRO A 354 6.61 -59.82 39.22
CA PRO A 354 5.51 -60.34 38.38
C PRO A 354 4.60 -61.38 39.09
N PRO A 355 3.34 -61.52 38.66
CA PRO A 355 2.45 -62.62 39.08
C PRO A 355 2.61 -63.88 38.22
N VAL A 356 2.19 -65.03 38.76
CA VAL A 356 2.20 -66.37 38.11
C VAL A 356 0.76 -66.78 37.72
N ALA A 357 0.61 -67.67 36.73
CA ALA A 357 -0.63 -67.87 35.97
C ALA A 357 -1.52 -69.07 36.37
N SER A 358 -2.83 -68.88 36.20
CA SER A 358 -3.87 -69.90 35.92
C SER A 358 -5.12 -69.18 35.36
N GLY A 359 -6.04 -69.77 34.58
CA GLY A 359 -6.01 -71.06 33.88
C GLY A 359 -7.37 -71.42 33.23
N GLY A 360 -7.41 -71.65 31.91
CA GLY A 360 -8.56 -72.26 31.17
C GLY A 360 -9.62 -71.31 30.57
N GLY A 361 -10.46 -71.84 29.65
CA GLY A 361 -11.76 -71.23 29.26
C GLY A 361 -11.94 -70.80 27.79
N ALA A 362 -12.31 -71.72 26.89
CA ALA A 362 -12.46 -71.55 25.44
C ALA A 362 -13.58 -70.59 24.92
N SER A 363 -13.46 -70.18 23.63
CA SER A 363 -14.50 -69.59 22.75
C SER A 363 -14.94 -68.14 23.06
N LEU A 364 -15.60 -67.32 22.22
CA LEU A 364 -15.93 -67.18 20.76
C LEU A 364 -16.38 -65.69 20.56
N GLY A 365 -16.61 -65.07 19.39
CA GLY A 365 -16.56 -65.42 17.96
C GLY A 365 -17.21 -64.32 17.08
N ARG A 366 -16.98 -64.33 15.76
CA ARG A 366 -17.64 -63.52 14.68
C ARG A 366 -17.36 -61.99 14.54
N ARG A 367 -17.06 -61.60 13.29
CA ARG A 367 -17.32 -60.30 12.60
C ARG A 367 -18.66 -60.43 11.78
N PRO A 368 -19.18 -59.49 10.93
CA PRO A 368 -18.64 -58.22 10.39
C PRO A 368 -19.68 -57.04 10.24
N ALA A 369 -19.39 -56.09 9.33
CA ALA A 369 -20.22 -54.97 8.81
C ALA A 369 -20.38 -53.72 9.72
N GLY A 370 -20.67 -52.50 9.20
CA GLY A 370 -20.65 -52.04 7.79
C GLY A 370 -21.51 -50.79 7.48
N THR A 371 -20.93 -49.82 6.74
CA THR A 371 -21.58 -48.70 5.99
C THR A 371 -22.40 -47.58 6.69
N HIS A 372 -22.04 -46.33 6.31
CA HIS A 372 -22.77 -45.05 6.24
C HIS A 372 -24.15 -44.81 6.88
N LEU A 373 -24.30 -43.63 7.52
CA LEU A 373 -25.29 -42.61 7.10
C LEU A 373 -24.92 -41.18 7.55
N LEU A 374 -25.39 -40.14 6.83
CA LEU A 374 -25.37 -38.73 7.28
C LEU A 374 -26.70 -38.35 7.95
N ARG A 375 -26.68 -37.41 8.91
CA ARG A 375 -27.62 -36.26 8.92
C ARG A 375 -27.27 -35.12 9.89
N GLN A 376 -27.10 -33.94 9.29
CA GLN A 376 -27.69 -32.63 9.65
C GLN A 376 -28.13 -32.34 11.11
N ILE A 377 -27.62 -31.22 11.65
CA ILE A 377 -28.34 -30.35 12.59
C ILE A 377 -28.35 -28.92 12.01
N ARG A 378 -29.47 -28.18 12.15
CA ARG A 378 -29.64 -26.79 11.67
C ARG A 378 -29.50 -25.77 12.81
N ARG A 379 -29.14 -24.54 12.45
CA ARG A 379 -29.01 -23.36 13.35
C ARG A 379 -30.34 -22.94 14.00
N ILE A 380 -30.29 -22.48 15.26
CA ILE A 380 -31.12 -21.39 15.81
C ILE A 380 -30.22 -20.54 16.74
N PRO A 381 -30.28 -19.18 16.72
CA PRO A 381 -29.44 -18.31 17.56
C PRO A 381 -30.19 -17.70 18.77
N PRO A 382 -29.47 -17.20 19.80
CA PRO A 382 -30.03 -16.31 20.82
C PRO A 382 -29.98 -14.83 20.38
N ARG A 383 -30.87 -14.01 20.96
CA ARG A 383 -30.94 -12.54 20.78
C ARG A 383 -30.96 -11.87 22.16
N LEU A 384 -30.31 -10.70 22.26
CA LEU A 384 -30.59 -9.57 23.17
C LEU A 384 -31.07 -9.84 24.61
N GLN A 385 -30.29 -9.35 25.59
CA GLN A 385 -30.83 -8.64 26.76
C GLN A 385 -29.79 -7.67 27.35
N ASP A 386 -30.23 -6.46 27.68
CA ASP A 386 -29.49 -5.50 28.51
C ASP A 386 -29.45 -5.96 29.99
N PRO A 387 -28.54 -5.36 30.78
CA PRO A 387 -29.07 -4.67 31.95
C PRO A 387 -28.46 -3.27 32.15
N THR A 388 -29.34 -2.27 32.25
CA THR A 388 -29.00 -0.97 32.84
C THR A 388 -28.70 -1.12 34.33
N PHE A 389 -27.62 -0.52 34.83
CA PHE A 389 -27.54 -0.11 36.23
C PHE A 389 -26.89 1.27 36.38
N SER A 390 -27.41 2.05 37.31
CA SER A 390 -27.00 3.43 37.56
C SER A 390 -25.91 3.51 38.62
N PHE A 391 -25.01 4.47 38.47
CA PHE A 391 -24.33 5.09 39.61
C PHE A 391 -24.29 6.60 39.42
N ALA A 392 -24.92 7.33 40.34
CA ALA A 392 -24.83 8.78 40.41
C ALA A 392 -23.60 9.18 41.25
N ALA A 393 -22.87 10.18 40.78
CA ALA A 393 -21.86 10.90 41.55
C ALA A 393 -22.07 12.40 41.29
N GLU A 394 -22.71 13.07 42.24
CA GLU A 394 -23.08 14.48 42.16
C GLU A 394 -21.96 15.36 42.74
N LEU A 395 -21.50 16.37 41.98
CA LEU A 395 -20.65 17.44 42.51
C LEU A 395 -20.77 18.72 41.67
N ASP A 396 -21.38 19.75 42.26
CA ASP A 396 -21.50 21.11 41.71
C ASP A 396 -20.12 21.77 41.56
N ASN A 397 -19.89 22.48 40.44
CA ASN A 397 -19.52 23.90 40.50
C ASN A 397 -19.54 24.61 39.12
N ARG A 398 -20.59 25.44 38.94
CA ARG A 398 -20.53 26.86 38.48
C ARG A 398 -19.68 27.25 37.26
N LEU A 399 -20.39 27.71 36.21
CA LEU A 399 -19.90 28.59 35.15
C LEU A 399 -19.41 29.95 35.69
N PRO A 400 -18.63 30.70 34.89
CA PRO A 400 -19.16 31.98 34.40
C PRO A 400 -18.94 32.27 32.91
N LYS A 401 -19.86 33.04 32.30
CA LYS A 401 -19.69 33.74 31.01
C LYS A 401 -19.51 35.24 31.24
N PRO A 402 -18.64 35.91 30.48
CA PRO A 402 -19.05 37.12 29.75
C PRO A 402 -18.39 37.19 28.34
N ARG A 403 -18.76 38.06 27.38
CA ARG A 403 -19.93 38.93 27.09
C ARG A 403 -19.90 39.24 25.57
N ARG A 404 -21.01 39.69 24.97
CA ARG A 404 -21.04 40.23 23.58
C ARG A 404 -20.50 41.66 23.50
N LYS A 405 -19.90 42.07 22.36
CA LYS A 405 -20.26 43.28 21.56
C LYS A 405 -19.45 43.42 20.25
N HIS A 406 -20.13 43.86 19.18
CA HIS A 406 -19.60 44.55 17.98
C HIS A 406 -19.77 46.09 18.16
N PRO A 407 -19.60 47.01 17.17
CA PRO A 407 -19.07 46.92 15.78
C PRO A 407 -18.04 48.02 15.40
N MET A 408 -17.58 48.05 14.13
CA MET A 408 -17.65 49.19 13.17
C MET A 408 -16.44 49.29 12.20
N ALA A 409 -16.75 49.61 10.91
CA ALA A 409 -15.97 50.32 9.86
C ALA A 409 -14.48 50.00 9.60
N GLY A 410 -13.94 50.19 8.38
CA GLY A 410 -14.51 50.64 7.10
C GLY A 410 -13.43 51.23 6.17
N ALA A 411 -13.77 51.42 4.88
CA ALA A 411 -12.88 51.96 3.80
C ALA A 411 -11.66 51.08 3.43
N ALA A 412 -11.10 51.13 2.21
CA ALA A 412 -11.61 51.55 0.89
C ALA A 412 -10.65 51.02 -0.21
N ASP A 413 -11.09 50.94 -1.47
CA ASP A 413 -10.22 50.69 -2.63
C ASP A 413 -10.74 51.44 -3.90
N PRO A 414 -9.87 51.74 -4.90
CA PRO A 414 -10.13 52.74 -5.93
C PRO A 414 -10.75 52.20 -7.24
N PRO A 415 -11.30 53.08 -8.12
CA PRO A 415 -11.83 52.70 -9.42
C PRO A 415 -10.73 52.39 -10.45
N HIS A 416 -10.86 51.28 -11.17
CA HIS A 416 -10.00 50.96 -12.32
C HIS A 416 -10.49 51.64 -13.60
N ASN A 417 -9.57 52.30 -14.32
CA ASN A 417 -9.83 52.91 -15.62
C ASN A 417 -10.10 51.86 -16.72
N THR A 418 -11.04 52.17 -17.61
CA THR A 418 -11.25 51.44 -18.86
C THR A 418 -10.33 51.96 -19.95
N ALA A 419 -9.56 51.07 -20.59
CA ALA A 419 -8.73 51.39 -21.75
C ALA A 419 -8.92 50.32 -22.84
N SER A 420 -9.63 50.66 -23.91
CA SER A 420 -10.02 49.73 -24.97
C SER A 420 -9.17 49.92 -26.24
N PHE A 421 -8.23 48.99 -26.47
CA PHE A 421 -7.41 49.01 -27.70
C PHE A 421 -8.10 48.29 -28.87
N ARG A 422 -8.29 49.01 -29.98
CA ARG A 422 -8.73 48.48 -31.28
C ARG A 422 -7.64 48.68 -32.34
N HIS A 423 -7.13 47.61 -32.94
CA HIS A 423 -6.67 47.56 -34.35
C HIS A 423 -6.70 46.08 -34.78
N ARG A 424 -7.55 45.62 -35.73
CA ARG A 424 -7.62 45.88 -37.18
C ARG A 424 -6.40 45.43 -38.00
N ARG A 425 -6.48 44.17 -38.48
CA ARG A 425 -6.07 43.55 -39.77
C ARG A 425 -4.92 44.17 -40.60
N ALA A 426 -4.03 43.29 -41.08
CA ALA A 426 -3.05 43.51 -42.15
C ALA A 426 -3.68 43.64 -43.56
N PRO A 427 -2.88 43.85 -44.64
CA PRO A 427 -2.51 42.70 -45.48
C PRO A 427 -1.17 42.73 -46.27
N ARG A 428 -0.67 41.51 -46.58
CA ARG A 428 0.03 41.02 -47.82
C ARG A 428 1.17 41.83 -48.51
N GLN A 429 2.32 41.16 -48.64
CA GLN A 429 3.00 40.71 -49.89
C GLN A 429 4.04 39.60 -49.50
N VAL A 430 4.77 38.84 -50.36
CA VAL A 430 4.53 38.08 -51.61
C VAL A 430 5.83 38.01 -52.47
N THR A 431 6.05 36.91 -53.22
CA THR A 431 7.31 36.49 -53.93
C THR A 431 8.44 35.99 -52.99
N GLY A 432 9.32 35.05 -53.35
CA GLY A 432 9.42 34.10 -54.49
C GLY A 432 10.49 33.02 -54.14
N ALA A 433 10.30 31.72 -54.42
CA ALA A 433 10.46 31.00 -55.71
C ALA A 433 11.79 30.20 -55.79
N ARG A 434 11.75 29.02 -56.45
CA ARG A 434 12.81 27.97 -56.53
C ARG A 434 13.07 27.22 -55.20
N GLY A 435 13.46 25.94 -55.19
CA GLY A 435 13.54 24.97 -56.30
C GLY A 435 14.59 23.88 -56.06
N GLY A 436 14.17 22.62 -55.96
CA GLY A 436 15.07 21.48 -55.78
C GLY A 436 14.29 20.18 -55.56
N ALA A 437 14.59 19.14 -56.35
CA ALA A 437 13.97 17.83 -56.24
C ALA A 437 14.98 16.79 -55.75
N THR A 438 14.57 15.98 -54.78
CA THR A 438 15.26 14.74 -54.37
C THR A 438 14.22 13.68 -54.07
N GLU A 439 14.46 12.45 -54.53
CA GLU A 439 13.51 11.35 -54.47
C GLU A 439 13.30 10.84 -53.03
N ARG A 440 12.19 10.14 -52.79
CA ARG A 440 11.93 9.42 -51.54
C ARG A 440 11.27 8.05 -51.82
N PRO A 441 11.60 7.02 -51.01
CA PRO A 441 11.03 5.68 -51.17
C PRO A 441 9.52 5.62 -50.88
N PRO A 442 8.82 4.56 -51.32
CA PRO A 442 7.37 4.44 -51.18
C PRO A 442 6.90 4.41 -49.72
N ARG A 443 5.69 4.94 -49.50
CA ARG A 443 5.00 4.87 -48.20
C ARG A 443 4.10 3.62 -48.13
N PRO A 444 3.93 2.99 -46.96
CA PRO A 444 2.87 2.01 -46.76
C PRO A 444 1.48 2.68 -46.82
N ALA A 445 0.45 1.88 -47.08
CA ALA A 445 -0.92 2.37 -47.29
C ALA A 445 -1.53 3.02 -46.03
N SER A 446 -2.23 4.13 -46.21
CA SER A 446 -2.97 4.83 -45.15
C SER A 446 -4.44 4.41 -45.13
N VAL A 447 -4.87 3.78 -44.03
CA VAL A 447 -6.29 3.46 -43.81
C VAL A 447 -7.07 4.74 -43.49
N ALA A 448 -8.08 5.05 -44.32
CA ALA A 448 -8.96 6.20 -44.12
C ALA A 448 -10.29 5.74 -43.49
N VAL A 449 -10.50 6.06 -42.20
CA VAL A 449 -11.77 5.79 -41.50
C VAL A 449 -12.68 7.01 -41.60
N SER A 450 -13.68 6.97 -42.48
CA SER A 450 -14.70 8.02 -42.56
C SER A 450 -15.87 7.73 -41.61
N TRP A 451 -16.23 8.69 -40.77
CA TRP A 451 -17.42 8.60 -39.91
C TRP A 451 -18.55 9.43 -40.52
N ARG A 452 -19.76 8.87 -40.59
CA ARG A 452 -21.00 9.63 -40.86
C ARG A 452 -21.89 9.59 -39.63
N SER A 453 -22.36 10.77 -39.22
CA SER A 453 -23.37 10.95 -38.17
C SER A 453 -24.67 11.43 -38.81
N SER A 454 -25.78 10.78 -38.49
CA SER A 454 -27.12 11.17 -38.94
C SER A 454 -28.04 11.30 -37.73
N THR A 455 -28.51 12.52 -37.45
CA THR A 455 -29.53 12.82 -36.44
C THR A 455 -30.93 12.70 -37.02
N PHE A 456 -31.89 12.26 -36.21
CA PHE A 456 -33.32 12.34 -36.49
C PHE A 456 -33.98 13.24 -35.44
N ASP A 457 -34.78 14.20 -35.88
CA ASP A 457 -35.65 15.01 -35.03
C ASP A 457 -37.03 14.36 -34.87
N PHE A 458 -37.69 14.65 -33.75
CA PHE A 458 -39.13 14.42 -33.54
C PHE A 458 -39.71 15.52 -32.65
N SER A 459 -40.90 16.03 -32.98
CA SER A 459 -41.46 17.25 -32.39
C SER A 459 -42.94 17.10 -31.97
N ALA A 460 -43.22 17.31 -30.67
CA ALA A 460 -44.53 17.58 -30.07
C ALA A 460 -45.61 16.46 -30.18
N HIS A 461 -46.67 16.36 -29.36
CA HIS A 461 -47.19 17.20 -28.25
C HIS A 461 -47.77 16.28 -27.11
N PRO A 462 -48.47 16.74 -26.03
CA PRO A 462 -48.36 16.09 -24.70
C PRO A 462 -49.67 15.49 -24.11
N ALA A 463 -49.52 14.60 -23.12
CA ALA A 463 -50.58 14.27 -22.15
C ALA A 463 -50.02 13.80 -20.78
N LEU A 464 -50.87 13.90 -19.76
CA LEU A 464 -50.65 13.77 -18.31
C LEU A 464 -50.22 12.39 -17.75
N ALA A 465 -49.76 12.44 -16.48
CA ALA A 465 -49.98 11.47 -15.39
C ALA A 465 -48.94 10.34 -15.07
N SER A 466 -48.11 10.63 -14.07
CA SER A 466 -47.79 9.82 -12.86
C SER A 466 -47.10 8.44 -12.93
N ASN A 467 -46.07 8.33 -12.07
CA ASN A 467 -45.51 7.16 -11.38
C ASN A 467 -44.55 6.20 -12.14
N HIS A 468 -43.44 5.91 -11.45
CA HIS A 468 -42.55 4.73 -11.55
C HIS A 468 -42.44 4.00 -12.90
N GLU A 469 -41.30 4.18 -13.60
CA GLU A 469 -40.28 3.12 -13.70
C GLU A 469 -38.94 3.56 -14.33
N LEU A 470 -37.94 2.71 -14.15
CA LEU A 470 -36.67 2.49 -14.87
C LEU A 470 -36.30 3.42 -16.04
N PHE A 471 -35.15 4.09 -15.94
CA PHE A 471 -34.46 4.69 -17.10
C PHE A 471 -33.75 3.63 -17.95
N PRO A 472 -34.01 3.52 -19.26
CA PRO A 472 -33.25 2.65 -20.16
C PRO A 472 -31.92 3.28 -20.57
N VAL A 473 -30.82 2.52 -20.50
CA VAL A 473 -29.50 2.94 -21.00
C VAL A 473 -29.31 2.46 -22.45
N PRO A 474 -29.03 3.35 -23.42
CA PRO A 474 -28.94 2.97 -24.84
C PRO A 474 -27.62 2.23 -25.16
N PHE A 475 -27.68 0.90 -25.25
CA PHE A 475 -26.58 0.05 -25.69
C PHE A 475 -26.07 0.44 -27.09
N HIS A 476 -24.81 0.88 -27.17
CA HIS A 476 -24.12 1.13 -28.44
C HIS A 476 -23.34 -0.11 -28.89
N VAL A 477 -24.00 -0.99 -29.65
CA VAL A 477 -23.33 -2.12 -30.33
C VAL A 477 -22.50 -1.58 -31.50
N ARG A 478 -21.17 -1.69 -31.40
CA ARG A 478 -20.24 -1.40 -32.51
C ARG A 478 -19.77 -2.69 -33.16
N THR A 479 -20.46 -3.14 -34.20
CA THR A 479 -19.97 -4.20 -35.09
C THR A 479 -18.95 -3.63 -36.09
N ALA A 480 -17.76 -4.22 -36.13
CA ALA A 480 -16.76 -3.93 -37.16
C ALA A 480 -16.81 -5.02 -38.24
N GLN A 481 -17.20 -4.66 -39.46
CA GLN A 481 -16.99 -5.52 -40.63
C GLN A 481 -15.64 -5.18 -41.27
N VAL A 482 -14.78 -6.18 -41.40
CA VAL A 482 -13.53 -6.08 -42.17
C VAL A 482 -13.79 -6.71 -43.53
N GLN A 483 -13.91 -5.90 -44.58
CA GLN A 483 -13.78 -6.39 -45.95
C GLN A 483 -12.31 -6.38 -46.33
N ILE A 484 -11.78 -7.54 -46.69
CA ILE A 484 -10.55 -7.67 -47.45
C ILE A 484 -10.94 -7.57 -48.93
N VAL A 485 -10.26 -6.71 -49.67
CA VAL A 485 -10.32 -6.65 -51.14
C VAL A 485 -8.89 -6.91 -51.63
N ASN A 486 -8.75 -7.77 -52.63
CA ASN A 486 -7.46 -8.14 -53.24
C ASN A 486 -6.88 -6.99 -54.09
#